data_AF-A0A1A6C0V9-F1
#
_entry.id   AF-A0A1A6C0V9-F1
#
_cell.length_a   1.000
_cell.length_b   1.000
_cell.length_c   1.000
_cell.angle_alpha   90.00
_cell.angle_beta   90.00
_cell.angle_gamma   90.00
#
_symmetry.space_group_name_H-M   'P 1'
#
loop_
_entity.id
_entity.type
_entity.pdbx_description
1 polymer ?
#
loop_
_entity_poly.entity_id
_entity_poly.type
_entity_poly.pdbx_seq_one_letter_code
_entity_poly.pdbx_strand_id
1 'polypeptide(L)'
;MPIVAHNGLPTFERLRAEGLGILSPHRARNQDIRELHIGLLNMMPDKALAATERQFLRLVAQSNPIAQFYVHPFTLDELPRGEDAREHIARYYERFEDLREQGLDALIITGANVTGPELSTQPFWEPLSQVIEWAWGNVTSTLCSCLATHAVLERRHGQRRQPRPAKIWGVFPHRVIDPGHPLVDGINTRFDVPHSRWNAVSRVQFREAGLRVLAESEEIGVHLATSADGIRFVFFQGHPEYDTISLLKEYKRELRRYATGELDAYPPFVANYFDNWSQAVLREYRARLEQARRAGEAAPPLPEALLVPRLDNTWHDTAEAVVGNWMGLVYQLTDRDRRKPFMAGIDPQNPLAGLRG
;
A
#
# COMPACT_ATOMS: atom_id res chain seq x y z
N MET A 1 -2.18 -16.54 13.24
CA MET A 1 -1.72 -16.56 14.66
C MET A 1 -0.67 -17.65 14.83
N PRO A 2 0.37 -17.42 15.63
CA PRO A 2 1.45 -18.38 15.84
C PRO A 2 1.02 -19.59 16.69
N ILE A 3 1.75 -20.71 16.54
CA ILE A 3 1.56 -21.92 17.36
C ILE A 3 2.33 -21.77 18.68
N VAL A 4 1.80 -22.31 19.78
CA VAL A 4 2.49 -22.32 21.08
C VAL A 4 3.29 -23.61 21.25
N ALA A 5 4.57 -23.47 21.59
CA ALA A 5 5.45 -24.57 22.00
C ALA A 5 5.08 -25.09 23.41
N HIS A 6 3.88 -25.65 23.54
CA HIS A 6 3.29 -26.09 24.80
C HIS A 6 3.91 -27.38 25.38
N ASN A 7 4.80 -28.03 24.62
CA ASN A 7 5.58 -29.20 25.04
C ASN A 7 6.96 -29.20 24.33
N GLY A 8 7.79 -30.20 24.61
CA GLY A 8 9.15 -30.33 24.05
C GLY A 8 9.24 -30.98 22.66
N LEU A 9 8.20 -30.89 21.81
CA LEU A 9 8.23 -31.46 20.46
C LEU A 9 9.34 -30.79 19.62
N PRO A 10 10.35 -31.54 19.11
CA PRO A 10 11.48 -30.97 18.37
C PRO A 10 11.09 -30.21 17.10
N THR A 11 9.90 -30.48 16.56
CA THR A 11 9.34 -29.77 15.41
C THR A 11 9.20 -28.26 15.66
N PHE A 12 8.98 -27.82 16.91
CA PHE A 12 8.92 -26.40 17.21
C PHE A 12 10.24 -25.67 16.88
N GLU A 13 11.38 -26.27 17.21
CA GLU A 13 12.69 -25.71 16.88
C GLU A 13 12.96 -25.73 15.37
N ARG A 14 12.53 -26.79 14.67
CA ARG A 14 12.68 -26.87 13.21
C ARG A 14 11.86 -25.79 12.50
N LEU A 15 10.59 -25.65 12.87
CA LEU A 15 9.70 -24.63 12.32
C LEU A 15 10.20 -23.22 12.63
N ARG A 16 10.75 -22.99 13.83
CA ARG A 16 11.40 -21.72 14.16
C ARG A 16 12.61 -21.45 13.26
N ALA A 17 13.45 -22.45 13.01
CA ALA A 17 14.59 -22.33 12.10
C ALA A 17 14.17 -22.10 10.63
N GLU A 18 12.97 -22.55 10.24
CA GLU A 18 12.34 -22.26 8.95
C GLU A 18 11.69 -20.86 8.90
N GLY A 19 11.71 -20.10 10.01
CA GLY A 19 11.18 -18.75 10.10
C GLY A 19 9.75 -18.66 10.66
N LEU A 20 9.10 -19.78 10.95
CA LEU A 20 7.74 -19.76 11.48
C LEU A 20 7.72 -19.20 12.92
N GLY A 21 6.83 -18.24 13.17
CA GLY A 21 6.60 -17.72 14.51
C GLY A 21 6.04 -18.79 15.45
N ILE A 22 6.85 -19.27 16.39
CA ILE A 22 6.46 -20.19 17.47
C ILE A 22 6.52 -19.46 18.81
N LEU A 23 5.37 -19.34 19.49
CA LEU A 23 5.30 -18.69 20.79
C LEU A 23 5.78 -19.61 21.91
N SER A 24 6.50 -19.02 22.88
CA SER A 24 6.72 -19.68 24.16
C SER A 24 5.43 -19.69 25.00
N PRO A 25 5.22 -20.69 25.87
CA PRO A 25 4.07 -20.72 26.78
C PRO A 25 3.98 -19.52 27.72
N HIS A 26 5.12 -18.89 28.06
CA HIS A 26 5.14 -17.67 28.85
C HIS A 26 4.56 -16.49 28.04
N ARG A 27 5.02 -16.30 26.80
CA ARG A 27 4.54 -15.23 25.93
C ARG A 27 3.06 -15.40 25.60
N ALA A 28 2.63 -16.62 25.28
CA ALA A 28 1.23 -16.91 24.96
C ALA A 28 0.27 -16.58 26.12
N ARG A 29 0.69 -16.75 27.39
CA ARG A 29 -0.14 -16.42 28.57
C ARG A 29 -0.22 -14.93 28.87
N ASN A 30 0.76 -14.16 28.40
CA ASN A 30 0.87 -12.73 28.67
C ASN A 30 0.48 -11.88 27.45
N GLN A 31 0.01 -12.49 26.36
CA GLN A 31 -0.56 -11.77 25.23
C GLN A 31 -1.88 -11.15 25.63
N ASP A 32 -1.94 -9.82 25.60
CA ASP A 32 -3.17 -9.07 25.80
C ASP A 32 -3.93 -8.99 24.47
N ILE A 33 -5.03 -9.74 24.35
CA ILE A 33 -5.88 -9.71 23.16
C ILE A 33 -6.85 -8.55 23.26
N ARG A 34 -6.43 -7.41 22.70
CA ARG A 34 -7.23 -6.20 22.59
C ARG A 34 -7.45 -5.80 21.13
N GLU A 35 -8.38 -4.87 20.95
CA GLU A 35 -8.56 -4.15 19.71
C GLU A 35 -7.30 -3.37 19.30
N LEU A 36 -7.03 -3.27 18.00
CA LEU A 36 -5.99 -2.41 17.45
C LEU A 36 -6.61 -1.20 16.75
N HIS A 37 -5.99 -0.04 16.94
CA HIS A 37 -6.41 1.23 16.37
C HIS A 37 -5.47 1.65 15.26
N ILE A 38 -6.02 1.78 14.07
CA ILE A 38 -5.29 1.98 12.82
C ILE A 38 -5.70 3.32 12.22
N GLY A 39 -4.77 4.25 12.11
CA GLY A 39 -5.01 5.48 11.35
C GLY A 39 -4.99 5.18 9.85
N LEU A 40 -5.89 5.81 9.10
CA LEU A 40 -5.84 5.84 7.64
C LEU A 40 -5.75 7.29 7.17
N LEU A 41 -4.53 7.75 6.90
CA LEU A 41 -4.28 9.05 6.28
C LEU A 41 -4.59 8.96 4.78
N ASN A 42 -5.83 9.29 4.42
CA ASN A 42 -6.31 9.23 3.05
C ASN A 42 -6.09 10.56 2.32
N MET A 43 -5.08 10.60 1.46
CA MET A 43 -4.72 11.75 0.61
C MET A 43 -5.19 11.60 -0.83
N MET A 44 -5.99 10.56 -1.13
CA MET A 44 -6.50 10.33 -2.48
C MET A 44 -7.52 11.40 -2.88
N PRO A 45 -7.62 11.76 -4.17
CA PRO A 45 -8.55 12.77 -4.65
C PRO A 45 -10.01 12.33 -4.49
N ASP A 46 -10.94 13.27 -4.56
CA ASP A 46 -12.39 13.05 -4.33
C ASP A 46 -12.96 11.85 -5.09
N LYS A 47 -12.60 11.70 -6.37
CA LYS A 47 -13.06 10.59 -7.23
C LYS A 47 -12.58 9.21 -6.77
N ALA A 48 -11.55 9.16 -5.93
CA ALA A 48 -10.96 7.93 -5.40
C ALA A 48 -11.19 7.76 -3.89
N LEU A 49 -11.61 8.79 -3.15
CA LEU A 49 -11.71 8.82 -1.69
C LEU A 49 -12.38 7.56 -1.11
N ALA A 50 -13.66 7.32 -1.46
CA ALA A 50 -14.42 6.19 -0.98
C ALA A 50 -13.94 4.83 -1.54
N ALA A 51 -13.31 4.82 -2.72
CA ALA A 51 -12.74 3.59 -3.27
C ALA A 51 -11.51 3.18 -2.47
N THR A 52 -10.64 4.13 -2.13
CA THR A 52 -9.44 3.92 -1.32
C THR A 52 -9.78 3.45 0.09
N GLU A 53 -10.84 4.02 0.71
CA GLU A 53 -11.36 3.49 1.98
C GLU A 53 -11.66 2.00 1.87
N ARG A 54 -12.53 1.60 0.92
CA ARG A 54 -12.91 0.19 0.74
C ARG A 54 -11.72 -0.72 0.46
N GLN A 55 -10.75 -0.26 -0.33
CA GLN A 55 -9.57 -1.02 -0.69
C GLN A 55 -8.69 -1.36 0.52
N PHE A 56 -8.33 -0.35 1.32
CA PHE A 56 -7.52 -0.58 2.52
C PHE A 56 -8.30 -1.28 3.64
N LEU A 57 -9.56 -0.89 3.88
CA LEU A 57 -10.38 -1.54 4.91
C LEU A 57 -10.58 -3.02 4.59
N ARG A 58 -10.68 -3.42 3.31
CA ARG A 58 -10.78 -4.84 2.93
C ARG A 58 -9.52 -5.61 3.34
N LEU A 59 -8.34 -5.10 2.98
CA LEU A 59 -7.06 -5.75 3.32
C LEU A 59 -6.87 -5.85 4.84
N VAL A 60 -7.20 -4.79 5.58
CA VAL A 60 -7.15 -4.79 7.06
C VAL A 60 -8.15 -5.80 7.63
N ALA A 61 -9.39 -5.83 7.15
CA ALA A 61 -10.41 -6.76 7.63
C ALA A 61 -10.05 -8.24 7.39
N GLN A 62 -9.32 -8.53 6.32
CA GLN A 62 -8.88 -9.88 5.96
C GLN A 62 -7.59 -10.30 6.68
N SER A 63 -6.93 -9.37 7.38
CA SER A 63 -5.62 -9.60 8.01
C SER A 63 -5.64 -10.58 9.17
N ASN A 64 -6.72 -10.60 9.97
CA ASN A 64 -6.85 -11.50 11.11
C ASN A 64 -8.32 -11.66 11.52
N PRO A 65 -8.88 -12.88 11.55
CA PRO A 65 -10.29 -13.11 11.88
C PRO A 65 -10.64 -12.96 13.38
N ILE A 66 -9.64 -12.86 14.27
CA ILE A 66 -9.85 -12.82 15.73
C ILE A 66 -9.66 -11.41 16.29
N ALA A 67 -8.70 -10.66 15.75
CA ALA A 67 -8.42 -9.31 16.22
C ALA A 67 -9.52 -8.33 15.78
N GLN A 68 -9.89 -7.41 16.66
CA GLN A 68 -10.79 -6.32 16.32
C GLN A 68 -9.97 -5.11 15.85
N PHE A 69 -10.31 -4.56 14.70
CA PHE A 69 -9.62 -3.42 14.11
C PHE A 69 -10.54 -2.20 14.06
N TYR A 70 -10.12 -1.12 14.72
CA TYR A 70 -10.76 0.18 14.66
C TYR A 70 -9.97 1.02 13.66
N VAL A 71 -10.56 1.33 12.51
CA VAL A 71 -9.91 2.14 11.48
C VAL A 71 -10.42 3.57 11.59
N HIS A 72 -9.48 4.50 11.78
CA HIS A 72 -9.70 5.91 11.99
C HIS A 72 -9.27 6.69 10.74
N PRO A 73 -10.18 6.93 9.78
CA PRO A 73 -9.84 7.73 8.61
C PRO A 73 -9.62 9.19 9.01
N PHE A 74 -8.55 9.78 8.48
CA PHE A 74 -8.28 11.21 8.57
C PHE A 74 -7.61 11.71 7.28
N THR A 75 -7.53 13.03 7.12
CA THR A 75 -6.93 13.66 5.93
C THR A 75 -6.20 14.94 6.32
N LEU A 76 -5.60 15.61 5.34
CA LEU A 76 -4.92 16.89 5.52
C LEU A 76 -5.84 18.01 5.01
N ASP A 77 -6.01 19.05 5.81
CA ASP A 77 -6.91 20.17 5.52
C ASP A 77 -6.45 20.99 4.29
N GLU A 78 -5.14 20.97 4.00
CA GLU A 78 -4.53 21.67 2.88
C GLU A 78 -4.82 21.03 1.51
N LEU A 79 -5.36 19.80 1.50
CA LEU A 79 -5.73 19.14 0.26
C LEU A 79 -7.02 19.74 -0.31
N PRO A 80 -7.06 20.15 -1.60
CA PRO A 80 -8.26 20.70 -2.19
C PRO A 80 -9.36 19.63 -2.30
N ARG A 81 -10.57 19.99 -1.86
CA ARG A 81 -11.76 19.12 -1.84
C ARG A 81 -12.99 19.79 -2.46
N GLY A 82 -13.76 19.03 -3.22
CA GLY A 82 -15.11 19.37 -3.65
C GLY A 82 -16.09 19.41 -2.47
N GLU A 83 -17.35 19.77 -2.75
CA GLU A 83 -18.40 19.90 -1.73
C GLU A 83 -18.75 18.53 -1.11
N ASP A 84 -19.13 17.55 -1.94
CA ASP A 84 -19.46 16.19 -1.49
C ASP A 84 -18.34 15.55 -0.65
N ALA A 85 -17.08 15.76 -1.06
CA ALA A 85 -15.93 15.23 -0.34
C ALA A 85 -15.75 15.90 1.03
N ARG A 86 -15.97 17.22 1.12
CA ARG A 86 -15.94 17.94 2.40
C ARG A 86 -17.04 17.48 3.34
N GLU A 87 -18.25 17.27 2.85
CA GLU A 87 -19.36 16.77 3.67
C GLU A 87 -19.06 15.36 4.20
N HIS A 88 -18.55 14.47 3.33
CA HIS A 88 -18.14 13.11 3.72
C HIS A 88 -17.03 13.13 4.78
N ILE A 89 -15.98 13.93 4.57
CA ILE A 89 -14.87 14.10 5.53
C ILE A 89 -15.41 14.63 6.86
N ALA A 90 -16.21 15.70 6.86
CA ALA A 90 -16.73 16.30 8.08
C ALA A 90 -17.59 15.32 8.90
N ARG A 91 -18.23 14.34 8.25
CA ARG A 91 -19.09 13.36 8.92
C ARG A 91 -18.35 12.13 9.44
N TYR A 92 -17.31 11.67 8.74
CA TYR A 92 -16.73 10.35 8.97
C TYR A 92 -15.24 10.36 9.32
N TYR A 93 -14.53 11.48 9.12
CA TYR A 93 -13.10 11.57 9.36
C TYR A 93 -12.80 12.22 10.70
N GLU A 94 -11.74 11.74 11.35
CA GLU A 94 -11.23 12.28 12.60
C GLU A 94 -10.14 13.33 12.34
N ARG A 95 -9.87 14.18 13.33
CA ARG A 95 -8.79 15.15 13.27
C ARG A 95 -7.47 14.50 13.64
N PHE A 96 -6.40 14.93 12.96
CA PHE A 96 -5.06 14.44 13.27
C PHE A 96 -4.66 14.76 14.72
N GLU A 97 -5.03 15.91 15.27
CA GLU A 97 -4.69 16.28 16.65
C GLU A 97 -5.30 15.31 17.67
N ASP A 98 -6.56 14.93 17.48
CA ASP A 98 -7.27 14.02 18.38
C ASP A 98 -6.64 12.62 18.34
N LEU A 99 -6.30 12.13 17.15
CA LEU A 99 -5.60 10.86 16.95
C LEU A 99 -4.20 10.88 17.57
N ARG A 100 -3.49 12.02 17.44
CA ARG A 100 -2.15 12.21 18.00
C ARG A 100 -2.16 12.13 19.52
N GLU A 101 -3.19 12.68 20.17
CA GLU A 101 -3.36 12.64 21.62
C GLU A 101 -3.77 11.25 22.11
N GLN A 102 -4.63 10.56 21.36
CA GLN A 102 -5.15 9.23 21.67
C GLN A 102 -4.15 8.09 21.39
N GLY A 103 -3.20 8.30 20.49
CA GLY A 103 -2.25 7.30 20.02
C GLY A 103 -2.85 6.31 19.01
N LEU A 104 -1.98 5.67 18.22
CA LEU A 104 -2.33 4.66 17.22
C LEU A 104 -1.36 3.49 17.30
N ASP A 105 -1.87 2.29 17.07
CA ASP A 105 -1.05 1.07 16.98
C ASP A 105 -0.37 0.98 15.61
N ALA A 106 -1.11 1.32 14.56
CA ALA A 106 -0.60 1.35 13.21
C ALA A 106 -1.11 2.57 12.44
N LEU A 107 -0.41 2.94 11.37
CA LEU A 107 -0.80 4.01 10.47
C LEU A 107 -0.67 3.55 9.02
N ILE A 108 -1.65 3.83 8.19
CA ILE A 108 -1.59 3.68 6.74
C ILE A 108 -1.58 5.09 6.13
N ILE A 109 -0.60 5.37 5.28
CA ILE A 109 -0.52 6.61 4.51
C ILE A 109 -0.69 6.26 3.04
N THR A 110 -1.77 6.77 2.43
CA THR A 110 -2.09 6.47 1.03
C THR A 110 -1.20 7.23 0.05
N GLY A 111 -1.33 6.91 -1.24
CA GLY A 111 -0.86 7.81 -2.29
C GLY A 111 -1.61 9.15 -2.29
N ALA A 112 -1.12 10.08 -3.10
CA ALA A 112 -1.83 11.31 -3.46
C ALA A 112 -1.56 11.66 -4.93
N ASN A 113 -2.36 12.57 -5.48
CA ASN A 113 -2.04 13.18 -6.76
C ASN A 113 -0.99 14.28 -6.57
N VAL A 114 0.01 14.31 -7.44
CA VAL A 114 1.07 15.31 -7.42
C VAL A 114 1.05 16.09 -8.72
N THR A 115 1.16 17.41 -8.61
CA THR A 115 1.34 18.28 -9.77
C THR A 115 2.81 18.66 -9.89
N GLY A 116 3.48 18.18 -10.94
CA GLY A 116 4.88 18.49 -11.19
C GLY A 116 5.90 17.55 -10.51
N PRO A 117 7.20 17.83 -10.66
CA PRO A 117 8.28 16.92 -10.28
C PRO A 117 8.65 16.97 -8.79
N GLU A 118 8.48 18.11 -8.13
CA GLU A 118 8.95 18.33 -6.75
C GLU A 118 7.84 18.07 -5.72
N LEU A 119 8.12 17.23 -4.73
CA LEU A 119 7.18 16.95 -3.63
C LEU A 119 7.12 18.11 -2.64
N SER A 120 8.24 18.80 -2.41
CA SER A 120 8.36 19.91 -1.47
C SER A 120 7.50 21.13 -1.81
N THR A 121 6.99 21.22 -3.05
CA THR A 121 6.11 22.31 -3.49
C THR A 121 4.63 21.97 -3.35
N GLN A 122 4.29 20.74 -2.95
CA GLN A 122 2.91 20.30 -2.85
C GLN A 122 2.27 20.79 -1.54
N PRO A 123 0.95 21.09 -1.54
CA PRO A 123 0.25 21.59 -0.35
C PRO A 123 0.31 20.62 0.83
N PHE A 124 0.38 19.31 0.57
CA PHE A 124 0.46 18.30 1.61
C PHE A 124 1.86 18.15 2.22
N TRP A 125 2.91 18.77 1.67
CA TRP A 125 4.29 18.44 2.04
C TRP A 125 4.63 18.65 3.52
N GLU A 126 4.37 19.85 4.04
CA GLU A 126 4.65 20.16 5.45
C GLU A 126 3.70 19.43 6.41
N PRO A 127 2.36 19.40 6.19
CA PRO A 127 1.45 18.64 7.03
C PRO A 127 1.76 17.13 7.04
N LEU A 128 2.04 16.53 5.88
CA LEU A 128 2.46 15.13 5.79
C LEU A 128 3.79 14.92 6.54
N SER A 129 4.72 15.86 6.45
CA SER A 129 5.99 15.78 7.21
C SER A 129 5.74 15.74 8.71
N GLN A 130 4.79 16.51 9.23
CA GLN A 130 4.42 16.47 10.66
C GLN A 130 3.86 15.09 11.06
N VAL A 131 3.00 14.50 10.22
CA VAL A 131 2.47 13.15 10.46
C VAL A 131 3.59 12.10 10.43
N ILE A 132 4.50 12.16 9.44
CA ILE A 132 5.64 11.25 9.33
C ILE A 132 6.56 11.34 10.56
N GLU A 133 6.85 12.56 11.01
CA GLU A 133 7.70 12.80 12.18
C GLU A 133 7.06 12.26 13.46
N TRP A 134 5.77 12.53 13.66
CA TRP A 134 5.02 11.97 14.78
C TRP A 134 4.98 10.44 14.73
N ALA A 135 4.61 9.86 13.59
CA ALA A 135 4.45 8.42 13.44
C ALA A 135 5.75 7.65 13.73
N TRP A 136 6.91 8.21 13.36
CA TRP A 136 8.21 7.60 13.64
C TRP A 136 8.51 7.39 15.13
N GLY A 137 8.03 8.29 15.99
CA GLY A 137 8.25 8.22 17.43
C GLY A 137 7.12 7.58 18.22
N ASN A 138 5.91 7.54 17.68
CA ASN A 138 4.70 7.30 18.46
C ASN A 138 3.84 6.14 17.95
N VAL A 139 4.06 5.66 16.72
CA VAL A 139 3.29 4.54 16.13
C VAL A 139 4.20 3.33 15.96
N THR A 140 3.71 2.13 16.28
CA THR A 140 4.49 0.89 16.17
C THR A 140 4.97 0.65 14.74
N SER A 141 4.08 0.83 13.77
CA SER A 141 4.41 0.69 12.36
C SER A 141 3.52 1.53 11.45
N THR A 142 4.13 2.12 10.42
CA THR A 142 3.48 2.91 9.38
C THR A 142 3.66 2.27 8.01
N LEU A 143 2.56 1.95 7.33
CA LEU A 143 2.54 1.47 5.96
C LEU A 143 2.35 2.64 5.00
N CYS A 144 3.33 2.85 4.12
CA CYS A 144 3.33 3.90 3.11
C CYS A 144 3.03 3.32 1.73
N SER A 145 1.95 3.77 1.10
CA SER A 145 1.58 3.37 -0.27
C SER A 145 2.03 4.41 -1.31
N CYS A 146 2.68 3.92 -2.37
CA CYS A 146 3.09 4.63 -3.57
C CYS A 146 3.79 5.97 -3.29
N LEU A 147 3.06 7.09 -3.39
CA LEU A 147 3.62 8.42 -3.16
C LEU A 147 4.13 8.62 -1.73
N ALA A 148 3.45 8.05 -0.73
CA ALA A 148 3.86 8.19 0.67
C ALA A 148 5.28 7.65 0.88
N THR A 149 5.63 6.55 0.22
CA THR A 149 6.99 6.00 0.21
C THR A 149 7.99 7.04 -0.29
N HIS A 150 7.69 7.70 -1.41
CA HIS A 150 8.58 8.71 -1.98
C HIS A 150 8.74 9.92 -1.03
N ALA A 151 7.65 10.37 -0.40
CA ALA A 151 7.68 11.49 0.54
C ALA A 151 8.52 11.16 1.79
N VAL A 152 8.37 9.96 2.36
CA VAL A 152 9.18 9.54 3.53
C VAL A 152 10.67 9.43 3.16
N LEU A 153 10.99 8.82 2.01
CA LEU A 153 12.37 8.71 1.55
C LEU A 153 13.02 10.08 1.31
N GLU A 154 12.30 11.01 0.69
CA GLU A 154 12.80 12.36 0.46
C GLU A 154 12.99 13.12 1.78
N ARG A 155 11.99 13.09 2.68
CA ARG A 155 12.01 13.85 3.93
C ARG A 155 13.01 13.32 4.95
N ARG A 156 13.03 12.00 5.19
CA ARG A 156 13.86 11.40 6.26
C ARG A 156 15.24 10.95 5.79
N HIS A 157 15.39 10.63 4.51
CA HIS A 157 16.62 10.04 3.98
C HIS A 157 17.26 10.89 2.88
N GLY A 158 16.68 12.03 2.50
CA GLY A 158 17.19 12.87 1.42
C GLY A 158 17.12 12.21 0.04
N GLN A 159 16.37 11.11 -0.09
CA GLN A 159 16.30 10.31 -1.31
C GLN A 159 15.14 10.74 -2.20
N ARG A 160 15.41 11.65 -3.14
CA ARG A 160 14.40 12.17 -4.07
C ARG A 160 13.97 11.13 -5.10
N ARG A 161 12.67 11.08 -5.41
CA ARG A 161 12.13 10.22 -6.47
C ARG A 161 12.74 10.58 -7.84
N GLN A 162 12.87 9.56 -8.69
CA GLN A 162 13.40 9.69 -10.05
C GLN A 162 12.27 9.59 -11.08
N PRO A 163 12.17 10.53 -12.04
CA PRO A 163 11.19 10.44 -13.12
C PRO A 163 11.53 9.27 -14.05
N ARG A 164 10.48 8.64 -14.59
CA ARG A 164 10.61 7.56 -15.58
C ARG A 164 10.31 8.10 -16.99
N PRO A 165 11.00 7.58 -18.03
CA PRO A 165 10.79 8.03 -19.40
C PRO A 165 9.38 7.70 -19.91
N ALA A 166 8.76 6.67 -19.35
CA ALA A 166 7.37 6.31 -19.60
C ALA A 166 6.68 5.94 -18.28
N LYS A 167 5.36 6.09 -18.24
CA LYS A 167 4.55 5.67 -17.10
C LYS A 167 4.69 4.17 -16.89
N ILE A 168 5.01 3.75 -15.67
CA ILE A 168 4.90 2.36 -15.27
C ILE A 168 3.42 2.13 -14.96
N TRP A 169 2.74 1.37 -15.84
CA TRP A 169 1.29 1.22 -15.81
C TRP A 169 0.87 -0.18 -16.22
N GLY A 170 0.55 -1.01 -15.22
CA GLY A 170 0.27 -2.42 -15.46
C GLY A 170 0.37 -3.27 -14.21
N VAL A 171 0.29 -4.57 -14.41
CA VAL A 171 0.53 -5.60 -13.39
C VAL A 171 1.89 -6.22 -13.70
N PHE A 172 2.79 -6.31 -12.72
CA PHE A 172 4.17 -6.73 -12.98
C PHE A 172 4.60 -7.83 -12.01
N PRO A 173 5.42 -8.80 -12.47
CA PRO A 173 5.96 -9.83 -11.61
C PRO A 173 7.08 -9.27 -10.72
N HIS A 174 7.09 -9.74 -9.48
CA HIS A 174 8.06 -9.43 -8.45
C HIS A 174 8.61 -10.72 -7.87
N ARG A 175 9.80 -10.63 -7.26
CA ARG A 175 10.46 -11.71 -6.53
C ARG A 175 10.76 -11.25 -5.12
N VAL A 176 10.54 -12.13 -4.15
CA VAL A 176 11.04 -11.98 -2.77
C VAL A 176 12.56 -12.13 -2.77
N ILE A 177 13.27 -11.14 -2.24
CA ILE A 177 14.75 -11.13 -2.16
C ILE A 177 15.29 -11.35 -0.74
N ASP A 178 14.47 -11.13 0.29
CA ASP A 178 14.79 -11.45 1.69
C ASP A 178 13.69 -12.37 2.26
N PRO A 179 13.74 -13.69 1.97
CA PRO A 179 12.68 -14.63 2.37
C PRO A 179 12.63 -14.91 3.86
N GLY A 180 13.63 -14.47 4.65
CA GLY A 180 13.63 -14.62 6.10
C GLY A 180 12.95 -13.48 6.85
N HIS A 181 12.35 -12.52 6.13
CA HIS A 181 11.67 -11.39 6.74
C HIS A 181 10.21 -11.72 7.08
N PRO A 182 9.76 -11.54 8.34
CA PRO A 182 8.41 -11.95 8.77
C PRO A 182 7.24 -11.37 7.95
N LEU A 183 7.43 -10.22 7.30
CA LEU A 183 6.42 -9.63 6.39
C LEU A 183 6.12 -10.48 5.16
N VAL A 184 7.08 -11.29 4.70
CA VAL A 184 6.94 -12.14 3.50
C VAL A 184 6.79 -13.62 3.86
N ASP A 185 6.54 -13.94 5.13
CA ASP A 185 6.31 -15.31 5.55
C ASP A 185 5.05 -15.88 4.89
N GLY A 186 5.16 -17.08 4.32
CA GLY A 186 4.03 -17.80 3.72
C GLY A 186 3.51 -17.23 2.40
N ILE A 187 4.14 -16.19 1.83
CA ILE A 187 3.77 -15.67 0.51
C ILE A 187 4.49 -16.42 -0.62
N ASN A 188 4.00 -16.30 -1.84
CA ASN A 188 4.68 -16.85 -3.01
C ASN A 188 6.04 -16.17 -3.23
N THR A 189 7.07 -16.95 -3.57
CA THR A 189 8.42 -16.40 -3.86
C THR A 189 8.45 -15.51 -5.11
N ARG A 190 7.44 -15.65 -5.98
CA ARG A 190 7.12 -14.80 -7.11
C ARG A 190 5.64 -14.46 -7.11
N PHE A 191 5.31 -13.21 -7.32
CA PHE A 191 3.93 -12.72 -7.30
C PHE A 191 3.79 -11.44 -8.12
N ASP A 192 2.57 -11.11 -8.50
CA ASP A 192 2.28 -9.94 -9.29
C ASP A 192 1.83 -8.77 -8.41
N VAL A 193 2.09 -7.54 -8.86
CA VAL A 193 1.58 -6.32 -8.21
C VAL A 193 1.22 -5.27 -9.26
N PRO A 194 0.09 -4.57 -9.14
CA PRO A 194 -0.22 -3.43 -9.99
C PRO A 194 0.65 -2.21 -9.64
N HIS A 195 1.10 -1.49 -10.66
CA HIS A 195 1.81 -0.22 -10.53
C HIS A 195 1.16 0.81 -11.47
N SER A 196 1.02 2.06 -10.99
CA SER A 196 0.54 3.18 -11.79
C SER A 196 1.27 4.47 -11.38
N ARG A 197 2.48 4.66 -11.91
CA ARG A 197 3.37 5.75 -11.47
C ARG A 197 4.30 6.27 -12.56
N TRP A 198 4.61 7.56 -12.46
CA TRP A 198 5.60 8.25 -13.32
C TRP A 198 6.98 8.36 -12.68
N ASN A 199 7.07 8.09 -11.37
CA ASN A 199 8.30 8.24 -10.61
C ASN A 199 8.62 6.93 -9.88
N ALA A 200 9.89 6.75 -9.53
CA ALA A 200 10.38 5.60 -8.79
C ALA A 200 11.41 6.03 -7.75
N VAL A 201 11.55 5.26 -6.69
CA VAL A 201 12.75 5.24 -5.86
C VAL A 201 13.51 3.96 -6.19
N SER A 202 14.77 4.09 -6.57
CA SER A 202 15.57 2.94 -7.01
C SER A 202 16.08 2.09 -5.84
N ARG A 203 16.45 0.84 -6.12
CA ARG A 203 17.08 -0.06 -5.13
C ARG A 203 18.32 0.56 -4.49
N VAL A 204 19.10 1.29 -5.28
CA VAL A 204 20.31 2.00 -4.81
C VAL A 204 19.94 3.03 -3.75
N GLN A 205 18.88 3.80 -3.95
CA GLN A 205 18.43 4.81 -2.99
C GLN A 205 17.94 4.20 -1.68
N PHE A 206 17.19 3.08 -1.73
CA PHE A 206 16.83 2.34 -0.52
C PHE A 206 18.08 1.86 0.25
N ARG A 207 19.05 1.29 -0.47
CA ARG A 207 20.31 0.83 0.13
C ARG A 207 21.10 1.97 0.78
N GLU A 208 21.27 3.09 0.07
CA GLU A 208 21.98 4.28 0.59
C GLU A 208 21.28 4.91 1.80
N ALA A 209 19.95 4.79 1.87
CA ALA A 209 19.16 5.17 3.02
C ALA A 209 19.24 4.19 4.21
N GLY A 210 19.94 3.05 4.07
CA GLY A 210 20.01 2.00 5.08
C GLY A 210 18.72 1.19 5.23
N LEU A 211 17.84 1.23 4.22
CA LEU A 211 16.54 0.56 4.21
C LEU A 211 16.66 -0.86 3.64
N ARG A 212 15.75 -1.76 4.06
CA ARG A 212 15.77 -3.17 3.64
C ARG A 212 14.77 -3.40 2.53
N VAL A 213 15.23 -3.85 1.36
CA VAL A 213 14.33 -4.25 0.27
C VAL A 213 13.95 -5.72 0.46
N LEU A 214 12.65 -6.02 0.39
CA LEU A 214 12.11 -7.38 0.59
C LEU A 214 11.59 -8.00 -0.70
N ALA A 215 11.04 -7.20 -1.61
CA ALA A 215 10.61 -7.67 -2.93
C ALA A 215 10.79 -6.60 -4.03
N GLU A 216 11.20 -7.05 -5.20
CA GLU A 216 11.43 -6.20 -6.37
C GLU A 216 11.08 -6.90 -7.68
N SER A 217 10.82 -6.10 -8.71
CA SER A 217 10.71 -6.53 -10.09
C SER A 217 12.03 -6.23 -10.81
N GLU A 218 12.51 -7.17 -11.61
CA GLU A 218 13.68 -6.96 -12.48
C GLU A 218 13.45 -5.82 -13.48
N GLU A 219 12.20 -5.60 -13.91
CA GLU A 219 11.84 -4.59 -14.91
C GLU A 219 11.61 -3.20 -14.29
N ILE A 220 10.83 -3.13 -13.20
CA ILE A 220 10.27 -1.86 -12.69
C ILE A 220 10.80 -1.45 -11.31
N GLY A 221 11.69 -2.25 -10.73
CA GLY A 221 12.40 -1.95 -9.49
C GLY A 221 11.66 -2.39 -8.22
N VAL A 222 11.99 -1.74 -7.11
CA VAL A 222 11.52 -2.11 -5.76
C VAL A 222 10.00 -2.01 -5.66
N HIS A 223 9.37 -3.01 -5.03
CA HIS A 223 7.96 -2.96 -4.64
C HIS A 223 7.82 -2.83 -3.13
N LEU A 224 8.41 -3.74 -2.36
CA LEU A 224 8.27 -3.82 -0.91
C LEU A 224 9.64 -3.62 -0.23
N ALA A 225 9.68 -2.73 0.74
CA ALA A 225 10.84 -2.47 1.57
C ALA A 225 10.42 -2.07 3.00
N THR A 226 11.37 -2.02 3.93
CA THR A 226 11.14 -1.60 5.31
C THR A 226 12.24 -0.66 5.81
N SER A 227 11.96 0.03 6.92
CA SER A 227 12.96 0.74 7.73
C SER A 227 14.09 -0.19 8.17
N ALA A 228 15.23 0.38 8.59
CA ALA A 228 16.41 -0.38 9.00
C ALA A 228 16.12 -1.39 10.14
N ASP A 229 15.19 -1.03 11.03
CA ASP A 229 14.69 -1.85 12.15
C ASP A 229 13.70 -2.96 11.71
N GLY A 230 13.34 -2.99 10.43
CA GLY A 230 12.56 -4.05 9.80
C GLY A 230 11.04 -3.85 9.81
N ILE A 231 10.49 -2.90 10.56
CA ILE A 231 9.02 -2.80 10.67
C ILE A 231 8.44 -1.42 10.90
N ARG A 232 9.17 -0.45 11.46
CA ARG A 232 8.58 0.86 11.81
C ARG A 232 7.97 1.58 10.61
N PHE A 233 8.62 1.48 9.45
CA PHE A 233 8.02 1.86 8.18
C PHE A 233 8.04 0.69 7.22
N VAL A 234 6.91 0.46 6.56
CA VAL A 234 6.73 -0.49 5.46
C VAL A 234 6.42 0.31 4.20
N PHE A 235 7.18 0.08 3.15
CA PHE A 235 7.13 0.87 1.93
C PHE A 235 6.60 0.03 0.78
N PHE A 236 5.49 0.46 0.19
CA PHE A 236 5.03 -0.01 -1.10
C PHE A 236 5.27 1.06 -2.18
N GLN A 237 5.85 0.65 -3.31
CA GLN A 237 5.86 1.46 -4.54
C GLN A 237 4.77 1.05 -5.54
N GLY A 238 4.20 -0.14 -5.37
CA GLY A 238 3.04 -0.61 -6.13
C GLY A 238 1.74 -0.35 -5.37
N HIS A 239 0.63 -0.89 -5.89
CA HIS A 239 -0.72 -0.72 -5.36
C HIS A 239 -1.41 -2.05 -5.04
N PRO A 240 -0.86 -2.87 -4.12
CA PRO A 240 -1.45 -4.16 -3.77
C PRO A 240 -2.90 -4.04 -3.25
N GLU A 241 -3.33 -2.84 -2.84
CA GLU A 241 -4.70 -2.52 -2.44
C GLU A 241 -5.72 -2.43 -3.60
N TYR A 242 -5.27 -2.30 -4.84
CA TYR A 242 -6.17 -2.08 -5.98
C TYR A 242 -7.17 -3.23 -6.16
N ASP A 243 -8.44 -2.88 -6.39
CA ASP A 243 -9.44 -3.82 -6.89
C ASP A 243 -9.08 -4.28 -8.31
N THR A 244 -9.59 -5.45 -8.71
CA THR A 244 -9.45 -6.01 -10.07
C THR A 244 -9.75 -4.99 -11.17
N ILE A 245 -10.72 -4.09 -10.97
CA ILE A 245 -11.17 -3.10 -11.97
C ILE A 245 -10.42 -1.75 -11.92
N SER A 246 -9.47 -1.56 -11.00
CA SER A 246 -8.87 -0.25 -10.74
C SER A 246 -8.10 0.27 -11.97
N LEU A 247 -7.26 -0.57 -12.58
CA LEU A 247 -6.53 -0.22 -13.80
C LEU A 247 -7.47 -0.04 -15.01
N LEU A 248 -8.58 -0.78 -15.10
CA LEU A 248 -9.62 -0.55 -16.12
C LEU A 248 -10.25 0.84 -15.97
N LYS A 249 -10.55 1.28 -14.74
CA LYS A 249 -11.08 2.64 -14.49
C LYS A 249 -10.08 3.72 -14.90
N GLU A 250 -8.79 3.51 -14.64
CA GLU A 250 -7.74 4.40 -15.14
C GLU A 250 -7.69 4.40 -16.67
N TYR A 251 -7.73 3.23 -17.31
CA TYR A 251 -7.70 3.10 -18.76
C TYR A 251 -8.89 3.83 -19.40
N LYS A 252 -10.11 3.63 -18.87
CA LYS A 252 -11.31 4.34 -19.30
C LYS A 252 -11.16 5.86 -19.20
N ARG A 253 -10.51 6.37 -18.15
CA ARG A 253 -10.25 7.80 -17.99
C ARG A 253 -9.30 8.30 -19.08
N GLU A 254 -8.22 7.60 -19.38
CA GLU A 254 -7.30 7.98 -20.45
C GLU A 254 -7.99 7.94 -21.83
N LEU A 255 -8.86 6.96 -22.08
CA LEU A 255 -9.68 6.90 -23.30
C LEU A 255 -10.62 8.10 -23.43
N ARG A 256 -11.24 8.54 -22.33
CA ARG A 256 -12.07 9.75 -22.33
C ARG A 256 -11.26 11.00 -22.66
N ARG A 257 -10.08 11.16 -22.06
CA ARG A 257 -9.18 12.29 -22.34
C ARG A 257 -8.73 12.30 -23.80
N TYR A 258 -8.48 11.14 -24.39
CA TYR A 258 -8.23 11.02 -25.83
C TYR A 258 -9.45 11.40 -26.67
N ALA A 259 -10.64 10.95 -26.26
CA ALA A 259 -11.89 11.27 -26.95
C ALA A 259 -12.23 12.77 -26.95
N THR A 260 -11.94 13.47 -25.85
CA THR A 260 -12.15 14.91 -25.70
C THR A 260 -11.01 15.75 -26.28
N GLY A 261 -9.95 15.13 -26.80
CA GLY A 261 -8.79 15.83 -27.36
C GLY A 261 -7.81 16.37 -26.33
N GLU A 262 -7.96 16.06 -25.04
CA GLU A 262 -6.95 16.35 -24.00
C GLU A 262 -5.68 15.52 -24.17
N LEU A 263 -5.78 14.38 -24.85
CA LEU A 263 -4.63 13.57 -25.29
C LEU A 263 -4.59 13.49 -26.81
N ASP A 264 -3.41 13.78 -27.36
CA ASP A 264 -3.17 13.69 -28.80
C ASP A 264 -3.11 12.24 -29.28
N ALA A 265 -2.50 11.36 -28.48
CA ALA A 265 -2.28 9.96 -28.80
C ALA A 265 -3.23 9.05 -28.03
N TYR A 266 -3.67 7.98 -28.71
CA TYR A 266 -4.47 6.93 -28.08
C TYR A 266 -3.62 6.21 -27.02
N PRO A 267 -4.12 6.00 -25.79
CA PRO A 267 -3.32 5.42 -24.72
C PRO A 267 -2.93 3.96 -25.03
N PRO A 268 -1.70 3.54 -24.68
CA PRO A 268 -1.30 2.14 -24.83
C PRO A 268 -2.14 1.24 -23.92
N PHE A 269 -2.15 -0.06 -24.19
CA PHE A 269 -2.72 -1.00 -23.24
C PHE A 269 -1.99 -0.95 -21.90
N VAL A 270 -2.75 -1.16 -20.84
CA VAL A 270 -2.22 -1.43 -19.51
C VAL A 270 -1.42 -2.74 -19.57
N ALA A 271 -0.14 -2.69 -19.17
CA ALA A 271 0.75 -3.84 -19.29
C ALA A 271 0.26 -5.03 -18.44
N ASN A 272 0.29 -6.23 -19.04
CA ASN A 272 -0.09 -7.51 -18.41
C ASN A 272 -1.45 -7.52 -17.69
N TYR A 273 -2.43 -6.76 -18.18
CA TYR A 273 -3.75 -6.63 -17.53
C TYR A 273 -4.91 -7.10 -18.41
N PHE A 274 -4.83 -6.91 -19.73
CA PHE A 274 -5.84 -7.38 -20.67
C PHE A 274 -5.34 -8.62 -21.42
N ASP A 275 -6.13 -9.70 -21.38
CA ASP A 275 -5.88 -10.88 -22.20
C ASP A 275 -6.03 -10.59 -23.71
N ASN A 276 -5.60 -11.53 -24.56
CA ASN A 276 -5.61 -11.34 -26.01
C ASN A 276 -7.01 -11.04 -26.57
N TRP A 277 -8.04 -11.65 -25.98
CA TRP A 277 -9.43 -11.44 -26.40
C TRP A 277 -9.90 -10.02 -26.04
N SER A 278 -9.65 -9.58 -24.80
CA SER A 278 -9.99 -8.23 -24.34
C SER A 278 -9.25 -7.17 -25.15
N GLN A 279 -7.98 -7.42 -25.52
CA GLN A 279 -7.24 -6.54 -26.41
C GLN A 279 -7.87 -6.46 -27.81
N ALA A 280 -8.39 -7.55 -28.37
CA ALA A 280 -9.09 -7.53 -29.65
C ALA A 280 -10.38 -6.69 -29.57
N VAL A 281 -11.18 -6.86 -28.52
CA VAL A 281 -12.38 -6.03 -28.26
C VAL A 281 -12.01 -4.56 -28.13
N LEU A 282 -10.93 -4.24 -27.42
CA LEU A 282 -10.45 -2.86 -27.26
C LEU A 282 -9.90 -2.25 -28.56
N ARG A 283 -9.32 -3.06 -29.46
CA ARG A 283 -8.92 -2.60 -30.80
C ARG A 283 -10.13 -2.25 -31.66
N GLU A 284 -11.20 -3.03 -31.59
CA GLU A 284 -12.45 -2.70 -32.27
C GLU A 284 -13.08 -1.44 -31.69
N TYR A 285 -13.13 -1.33 -30.35
CA TYR A 285 -13.58 -0.13 -29.67
C TYR A 285 -12.78 1.10 -30.10
N ARG A 286 -11.45 0.99 -30.20
CA ARG A 286 -10.58 2.07 -30.69
C ARG A 286 -11.01 2.56 -32.07
N ALA A 287 -11.27 1.65 -33.02
CA ALA A 287 -11.69 2.03 -34.37
C ALA A 287 -13.01 2.84 -34.34
N ARG A 288 -13.98 2.40 -33.53
CA ARG A 288 -15.25 3.11 -33.34
C ARG A 288 -15.06 4.48 -32.67
N LEU A 289 -14.19 4.56 -31.66
CA LEU A 289 -13.86 5.81 -30.97
C LEU A 289 -13.20 6.83 -31.91
N GLU A 290 -12.23 6.38 -32.72
CA GLU A 290 -11.57 7.24 -33.70
C GLU A 290 -12.53 7.71 -34.80
N GLN A 291 -13.46 6.85 -35.24
CA GLN A 291 -14.53 7.22 -36.17
C GLN A 291 -15.44 8.30 -35.57
N ALA A 292 -15.95 8.08 -34.36
CA ALA A 292 -16.81 9.05 -33.67
C ALA A 292 -16.10 10.39 -33.50
N ARG A 293 -14.82 10.37 -33.09
CA ARG A 293 -14.01 11.59 -32.94
C ARG A 293 -13.84 12.35 -34.26
N ARG A 294 -13.62 11.66 -35.39
CA ARG A 294 -13.54 12.30 -36.73
C ARG A 294 -14.88 12.87 -37.20
N ALA A 295 -15.98 12.23 -36.84
CA ALA A 295 -17.33 12.66 -37.16
C ALA A 295 -17.86 13.78 -36.23
N GLY A 296 -17.14 14.11 -35.14
CA GLY A 296 -17.63 15.03 -34.11
C GLY A 296 -18.77 14.44 -33.27
N GLU A 297 -18.90 13.12 -33.23
CA GLU A 297 -19.93 12.39 -32.50
C GLU A 297 -19.48 12.06 -31.06
N ALA A 298 -20.45 11.74 -30.22
CA ALA A 298 -20.18 11.29 -28.85
C ALA A 298 -19.38 9.97 -28.86
N ALA A 299 -18.43 9.85 -27.93
CA ALA A 299 -17.67 8.62 -27.76
C ALA A 299 -18.60 7.43 -27.44
N PRO A 300 -18.45 6.28 -28.13
CA PRO A 300 -19.21 5.09 -27.79
C PRO A 300 -18.89 4.64 -26.36
N PRO A 301 -19.83 3.96 -25.67
CA PRO A 301 -19.55 3.42 -24.35
C PRO A 301 -18.48 2.31 -24.44
N LEU A 302 -17.57 2.30 -23.48
CA LEU A 302 -16.59 1.21 -23.33
C LEU A 302 -17.35 -0.10 -23.02
N PRO A 303 -17.06 -1.23 -23.71
CA PRO A 303 -17.79 -2.48 -23.53
C PRO A 303 -17.36 -3.22 -22.24
N GLU A 304 -17.53 -2.60 -21.08
CA GLU A 304 -17.07 -3.12 -19.79
C GLU A 304 -17.68 -4.47 -19.43
N ALA A 305 -18.94 -4.72 -19.82
CA ALA A 305 -19.61 -6.00 -19.58
C ALA A 305 -18.91 -7.18 -20.27
N LEU A 306 -18.16 -6.92 -21.35
CA LEU A 306 -17.34 -7.93 -22.04
C LEU A 306 -15.95 -8.06 -21.39
N LEU A 307 -15.41 -6.98 -20.85
CA LEU A 307 -14.05 -6.91 -20.33
C LEU A 307 -13.94 -7.41 -18.89
N VAL A 308 -14.82 -6.92 -17.99
CA VAL A 308 -14.73 -7.15 -16.54
C VAL A 308 -14.69 -8.63 -16.15
N PRO A 309 -15.51 -9.54 -16.72
CA PRO A 309 -15.48 -10.96 -16.38
C PRO A 309 -14.18 -11.69 -16.76
N ARG A 310 -13.30 -11.04 -17.56
CA ARG A 310 -12.05 -11.62 -18.05
C ARG A 310 -10.81 -11.01 -17.40
N LEU A 311 -10.99 -10.07 -16.45
CA LEU A 311 -9.88 -9.48 -15.73
C LEU A 311 -9.44 -10.42 -14.61
N ASP A 312 -8.17 -10.75 -14.58
CA ASP A 312 -7.58 -11.53 -13.51
C ASP A 312 -7.10 -10.63 -12.36
N ASN A 313 -7.22 -11.15 -11.14
CA ASN A 313 -6.57 -10.57 -9.97
C ASN A 313 -5.48 -11.52 -9.49
N THR A 314 -4.25 -11.22 -9.87
CA THR A 314 -3.08 -12.07 -9.58
C THR A 314 -2.27 -11.58 -8.37
N TRP A 315 -2.74 -10.53 -7.68
CA TRP A 315 -2.02 -9.88 -6.58
C TRP A 315 -2.73 -9.97 -5.22
N HIS A 316 -4.05 -10.21 -5.19
CA HIS A 316 -4.86 -10.09 -3.98
C HIS A 316 -4.37 -10.97 -2.82
N ASP A 317 -4.20 -12.27 -3.03
CA ASP A 317 -3.81 -13.20 -1.96
C ASP A 317 -2.46 -12.83 -1.33
N THR A 318 -1.52 -12.34 -2.15
CA THR A 318 -0.22 -11.89 -1.64
C THR A 318 -0.34 -10.56 -0.89
N ALA A 319 -1.18 -9.64 -1.38
CA ALA A 319 -1.48 -8.40 -0.66
C ALA A 319 -2.11 -8.68 0.71
N GLU A 320 -3.10 -9.57 0.77
CA GLU A 320 -3.73 -10.02 2.01
C GLU A 320 -2.69 -10.64 2.96
N ALA A 321 -1.83 -11.52 2.47
CA ALA A 321 -0.83 -12.17 3.30
C ALA A 321 0.21 -11.18 3.85
N VAL A 322 0.74 -10.26 3.03
CA VAL A 322 1.72 -9.26 3.49
C VAL A 322 1.10 -8.30 4.51
N VAL A 323 -0.12 -7.80 4.26
CA VAL A 323 -0.82 -6.92 5.22
C VAL A 323 -1.24 -7.68 6.48
N GLY A 324 -1.63 -8.95 6.35
CA GLY A 324 -1.89 -9.85 7.47
C GLY A 324 -0.66 -10.06 8.35
N ASN A 325 0.49 -10.33 7.74
CA ASN A 325 1.77 -10.44 8.43
C ASN A 325 2.14 -9.13 9.12
N TRP A 326 1.97 -7.99 8.43
CA TRP A 326 2.19 -6.66 9.01
C TRP A 326 1.34 -6.42 10.26
N MET A 327 0.04 -6.66 10.18
CA MET A 327 -0.88 -6.53 11.33
C MET A 327 -0.52 -7.51 12.46
N GLY A 328 -0.16 -8.74 12.12
CA GLY A 328 0.30 -9.74 13.08
C GLY A 328 1.59 -9.35 13.80
N LEU A 329 2.49 -8.61 13.13
CA LEU A 329 3.70 -8.06 13.73
C LEU A 329 3.36 -6.87 14.64
N VAL A 330 2.54 -5.92 14.18
CA VAL A 330 2.09 -4.78 15.00
C VAL A 330 1.50 -5.28 16.32
N TYR A 331 0.60 -6.25 16.24
CA TYR A 331 -0.03 -6.87 17.39
C TYR A 331 0.97 -7.48 18.39
N GLN A 332 2.07 -8.06 17.91
CA GLN A 332 3.07 -8.70 18.75
C GLN A 332 4.09 -7.74 19.38
N LEU A 333 4.10 -6.48 18.93
CA LEU A 333 5.12 -5.50 19.25
C LEU A 333 4.57 -4.28 20.00
N THR A 334 3.35 -3.85 19.69
CA THR A 334 2.75 -2.64 20.22
C THR A 334 2.49 -2.72 21.73
N ASP A 335 2.60 -1.58 22.44
CA ASP A 335 2.25 -1.49 23.86
C ASP A 335 0.72 -1.49 24.03
N ARG A 336 0.21 -1.80 25.23
CA ARG A 336 -1.22 -1.64 25.51
C ARG A 336 -1.65 -0.17 25.48
N ASP A 337 -0.77 0.72 25.95
CA ASP A 337 -0.91 2.15 25.81
C ASP A 337 -0.50 2.57 24.39
N ARG A 338 -1.48 2.79 23.51
CA ARG A 338 -1.30 3.12 22.08
C ARG A 338 -0.50 4.40 21.82
N ARG A 339 -0.14 5.16 22.86
CA ARG A 339 0.77 6.31 22.79
C ARG A 339 2.24 5.89 22.85
N LYS A 340 2.52 4.62 23.13
CA LYS A 340 3.86 4.03 23.15
C LYS A 340 3.97 3.04 22.00
N PRO A 341 4.98 3.18 21.11
CA PRO A 341 5.09 2.35 19.93
C PRO A 341 5.41 0.89 20.25
N PHE A 342 6.10 0.59 21.35
CA PHE A 342 6.53 -0.77 21.67
C PHE A 342 6.28 -1.11 23.13
N MET A 343 5.87 -2.36 23.37
CA MET A 343 5.77 -2.90 24.73
C MET A 343 7.13 -3.00 25.41
N ALA A 344 7.12 -3.03 26.75
CA ALA A 344 8.32 -3.18 27.54
C ALA A 344 9.14 -4.43 27.13
N GLY A 345 10.46 -4.25 26.98
CA GLY A 345 11.40 -5.32 26.61
C GLY A 345 11.64 -5.50 25.11
N ILE A 346 10.91 -4.78 24.25
CA ILE A 346 11.23 -4.70 22.82
C ILE A 346 12.30 -3.64 22.59
N ASP A 347 13.40 -4.01 21.93
CA ASP A 347 14.42 -3.07 21.48
C ASP A 347 13.90 -2.25 20.28
N PRO A 348 13.72 -0.93 20.39
CA PRO A 348 13.21 -0.11 19.28
C PRO A 348 14.13 -0.07 18.06
N GLN A 349 15.41 -0.44 18.18
CA GLN A 349 16.35 -0.50 17.05
C GLN A 349 16.33 -1.86 16.36
N ASN A 350 15.80 -2.89 17.01
CA ASN A 350 15.68 -4.25 16.48
C ASN A 350 14.42 -4.96 17.02
N PRO A 351 13.22 -4.42 16.74
CA PRO A 351 11.98 -4.88 17.36
C PRO A 351 11.62 -6.32 16.97
N LEU A 352 12.16 -6.81 15.85
CA LEU A 352 11.91 -8.16 15.36
C LEU A 352 12.84 -9.23 15.97
N ALA A 353 13.85 -8.86 16.77
CA ALA A 353 14.84 -9.80 17.30
C ALA A 353 14.20 -10.95 18.10
N GLY A 354 13.28 -10.62 19.01
CA GLY A 354 12.59 -11.58 19.88
C GLY A 354 11.46 -12.35 19.20
N LEU A 355 11.23 -12.15 17.90
CA LEU A 355 10.29 -12.93 17.09
C LEU A 355 10.98 -14.05 16.31
N ARG A 356 12.30 -13.95 16.12
CA ARG A 356 13.13 -14.94 15.42
C ARG A 356 13.80 -15.95 16.37
N GLY A 357 13.48 -15.89 17.67
CA GLY A 357 14.17 -16.62 18.76
C GLY A 357 13.31 -17.66 19.46
#